data_AF-A0A819HV79-F1
#
_entry.id   AF-A0A819HV79-F1
#
_cell.length_a   1.000
_cell.length_b   1.000
_cell.length_c   1.000
_cell.angle_alpha   90.00
_cell.angle_beta   90.00
_cell.angle_gamma   90.00
#
_symmetry.space_group_name_H-M   'P 1'
#
loop_
_entity.id
_entity.type
_entity.pdbx_description
1 polymer ?
#
loop_
_entity_poly.entity_id
_entity_poly.type
_entity_poly.pdbx_seq_one_letter_code
_entity_poly.pdbx_strand_id
1 'polypeptide(L)'
;MAKMLIDKGLSLIKSGSRVYVHGCGGIPQYLNCLLAKRANELRRVEIISILPLDNTYTDPKLKDSFFVNSLFASGFVRPCIADGTASYIPAFLNEMPRLFDENILPLDVALIQVSPPDKHGYCSLGIAVEVTGVAVRNAKKIFAQINRNMPRVHGDTFVHINQIDAYVEYDEPLIELDYSKEIS
;
A
#
# COMPACT_ATOMS: atom_id res chain seq x y z
N MET A 1 10.03 -14.87 13.78
CA MET A 1 8.74 -14.63 14.46
C MET A 1 7.69 -15.56 13.84
N ALA A 2 6.67 -15.97 14.60
CA ALA A 2 5.56 -16.72 14.03
C ALA A 2 4.74 -15.81 13.12
N LYS A 3 4.51 -16.22 11.86
CA LYS A 3 3.64 -15.48 10.93
C LYS A 3 2.21 -15.52 11.42
N MET A 4 1.50 -14.40 11.28
CA MET A 4 0.12 -14.26 11.73
C MET A 4 -0.85 -14.27 10.55
N LEU A 5 -2.07 -14.77 10.80
CA LEU A 5 -3.20 -14.57 9.88
C LEU A 5 -3.50 -13.09 9.73
N ILE A 6 -3.94 -12.69 8.53
CA ILE A 6 -4.13 -11.29 8.18
C ILE A 6 -5.09 -10.55 9.11
N ASP A 7 -6.18 -11.16 9.58
CA ASP A 7 -7.14 -10.52 10.49
C ASP A 7 -6.47 -10.08 11.79
N LYS A 8 -5.60 -10.94 12.32
CA LYS A 8 -4.80 -10.64 13.51
C LYS A 8 -3.75 -9.57 13.21
N GLY A 9 -3.13 -9.60 12.03
CA GLY A 9 -2.20 -8.56 11.57
C GLY A 9 -2.88 -7.20 11.49
N LEU A 10 -3.99 -7.11 10.77
CA LEU A 10 -4.77 -5.88 10.63
C LEU A 10 -5.19 -5.32 11.99
N SER A 11 -5.55 -6.14 12.96
CA SER A 11 -5.89 -5.69 14.32
C SER A 11 -4.78 -4.89 15.01
N LEU A 12 -3.52 -5.01 14.56
CA LEU A 12 -2.39 -4.24 15.06
C LEU A 12 -2.36 -2.80 14.53
N ILE A 13 -3.05 -2.49 13.44
CA ILE A 13 -3.27 -1.11 12.98
C ILE A 13 -4.23 -0.44 13.96
N LYS A 14 -3.78 0.66 14.56
CA LYS A 14 -4.51 1.43 15.56
C LYS A 14 -4.83 2.83 15.03
N SER A 15 -5.74 3.52 15.71
CA SER A 15 -6.00 4.94 15.45
C SER A 15 -4.71 5.75 15.54
N GLY A 16 -4.49 6.64 14.57
CA GLY A 16 -3.25 7.42 14.45
C GLY A 16 -2.07 6.70 13.79
N SER A 17 -2.20 5.44 13.38
CA SER A 17 -1.14 4.76 12.63
C SER A 17 -0.91 5.40 11.26
N ARG A 18 0.36 5.45 10.84
CA ARG A 18 0.72 5.75 9.44
C ARG A 18 0.94 4.45 8.68
N VAL A 19 0.14 4.26 7.64
CA VAL A 19 0.11 3.06 6.82
C VAL A 19 0.55 3.40 5.40
N TYR A 20 1.61 2.78 4.93
CA TYR A 20 1.98 2.81 3.52
C TYR A 20 1.15 1.77 2.75
N VAL A 21 0.65 2.14 1.58
CA VAL A 21 -0.05 1.24 0.65
C VAL A 21 0.71 1.24 -0.66
N HIS A 22 1.07 0.04 -1.12
CA HIS A 22 1.72 -0.21 -2.41
C HIS A 22 1.04 0.57 -3.53
N GLY A 23 1.83 1.33 -4.28
CA GLY A 23 1.35 2.21 -5.33
C GLY A 23 1.04 1.52 -6.66
N CYS A 24 0.55 2.31 -7.62
CA CYS A 24 0.34 1.92 -9.00
C CYS A 24 -0.56 0.65 -9.13
N GLY A 25 -0.24 -0.25 -10.06
CA GLY A 25 -0.94 -1.55 -10.19
C GLY A 25 -0.61 -2.56 -9.08
N GLY A 26 0.27 -2.21 -8.13
CA GLY A 26 0.64 -3.05 -6.98
C GLY A 26 -0.34 -3.00 -5.81
N ILE A 27 -1.36 -2.14 -5.86
CA ILE A 27 -2.33 -1.95 -4.77
C ILE A 27 -2.96 -3.30 -4.36
N PRO A 28 -2.85 -3.72 -3.08
CA PRO A 28 -3.46 -4.95 -2.58
C PRO A 28 -4.96 -4.71 -2.32
N GLN A 29 -5.79 -4.80 -3.37
CA GLN A 29 -7.20 -4.39 -3.33
C GLN A 29 -7.99 -5.12 -2.23
N TYR A 30 -7.80 -6.43 -2.12
CA TYR A 30 -8.45 -7.23 -1.08
C TYR A 30 -8.01 -6.82 0.33
N LEU A 31 -6.70 -6.61 0.54
CA LEU A 31 -6.19 -6.17 1.83
C LEU A 31 -6.69 -4.77 2.21
N ASN A 32 -6.76 -3.87 1.21
CA ASN A 32 -7.32 -2.54 1.40
C ASN A 32 -8.78 -2.61 1.85
N CYS A 33 -9.59 -3.46 1.17
CA CYS A 33 -10.97 -3.72 1.54
C CYS A 33 -11.11 -4.25 2.97
N LEU A 34 -10.24 -5.17 3.40
CA LEU A 34 -10.26 -5.70 4.76
C LEU A 34 -9.96 -4.62 5.80
N LEU A 35 -8.97 -3.75 5.55
CA LEU A 35 -8.69 -2.63 6.46
C LEU A 35 -9.85 -1.62 6.47
N ALA A 36 -10.43 -1.28 5.32
CA ALA A 36 -11.56 -0.36 5.21
C ALA A 36 -12.79 -0.82 6.01
N LYS A 37 -13.04 -2.14 6.07
CA LYS A 37 -14.13 -2.72 6.91
C LYS A 37 -13.98 -2.40 8.41
N ARG A 38 -12.76 -2.07 8.87
CA ARG A 38 -12.48 -1.68 10.26
C ARG A 38 -12.66 -0.19 10.55
N ALA A 39 -13.21 0.58 9.61
CA ALA A 39 -13.38 2.02 9.74
C ALA A 39 -14.12 2.43 11.03
N ASN A 40 -15.15 1.69 11.44
CA ASN A 40 -15.89 1.95 12.67
C ASN A 40 -15.00 1.94 13.93
N GLU A 41 -13.93 1.15 13.94
CA GLU A 41 -12.97 0.99 15.06
C GLU A 41 -11.80 1.98 15.03
N LEU A 42 -11.52 2.59 13.88
CA LEU A 42 -10.30 3.36 13.62
C LEU A 42 -10.59 4.85 13.47
N ARG A 43 -9.66 5.70 13.89
CA ARG A 43 -9.71 7.15 13.69
C ARG A 43 -8.35 7.68 13.29
N ARG A 44 -8.32 8.59 12.31
CA ARG A 44 -7.11 9.31 11.87
C ARG A 44 -5.95 8.38 11.48
N VAL A 45 -6.24 7.27 10.80
CA VAL A 45 -5.20 6.45 10.17
C VAL A 45 -4.73 7.18 8.92
N GLU A 46 -3.45 7.52 8.87
CA GLU A 46 -2.87 8.21 7.72
C GLU A 46 -2.45 7.19 6.67
N ILE A 47 -2.96 7.33 5.45
CA ILE A 47 -2.62 6.48 4.32
C ILE A 47 -1.63 7.21 3.43
N ILE A 48 -0.43 6.65 3.27
CA ILE A 48 0.60 7.11 2.35
C ILE A 48 0.66 6.16 1.15
N SER A 49 0.61 6.69 -0.05
CA SER A 49 0.84 5.92 -1.26
C SER A 49 1.39 6.82 -2.36
N ILE A 50 2.03 6.23 -3.34
CA ILE A 50 2.48 6.89 -4.56
C ILE A 50 1.66 6.35 -5.73
N LEU A 51 1.14 7.29 -6.52
CA LEU A 51 0.23 7.04 -7.64
C LEU A 51 -0.89 6.03 -7.27
N PRO A 52 -1.76 6.34 -6.30
CA PRO A 52 -2.90 5.48 -6.00
C PRO A 52 -3.82 5.39 -7.23
N LEU A 53 -4.15 4.16 -7.64
CA LEU A 53 -5.08 3.84 -8.74
C LEU A 53 -6.45 3.37 -8.23
N ASP A 54 -6.73 3.58 -6.95
CA ASP A 54 -8.05 3.37 -6.33
C ASP A 54 -8.44 4.60 -5.48
N ASN A 55 -9.67 4.59 -4.99
CA ASN A 55 -10.20 5.59 -4.08
C ASN A 55 -10.71 4.96 -2.77
N THR A 56 -10.16 3.79 -2.39
CA THR A 56 -10.69 2.98 -1.28
C THR A 56 -10.78 3.80 0.01
N TYR A 57 -9.71 4.53 0.35
CA TYR A 57 -9.63 5.31 1.59
C TYR A 57 -10.11 6.75 1.47
N THR A 58 -10.51 7.19 0.28
CA THR A 58 -11.11 8.52 0.06
C THR A 58 -12.64 8.47 -0.07
N ASP A 59 -13.27 7.30 0.10
CA ASP A 59 -14.74 7.22 0.24
C ASP A 59 -15.20 8.15 1.39
N PRO A 60 -16.13 9.08 1.14
CA PRO A 60 -16.65 9.99 2.16
C PRO A 60 -17.19 9.31 3.42
N LYS A 61 -17.64 8.05 3.33
CA LYS A 61 -18.09 7.24 4.49
C LYS A 61 -16.96 6.88 5.44
N LEU A 62 -15.72 6.93 4.97
CA LEU A 62 -14.53 6.51 5.70
C LEU A 62 -13.69 7.68 6.23
N LYS A 63 -14.11 8.92 5.98
CA LYS A 63 -13.38 10.16 6.27
C LYS A 63 -12.97 10.35 7.74
N ASP A 64 -13.75 9.80 8.68
CA ASP A 64 -13.45 9.92 10.12
C ASP A 64 -12.34 8.95 10.53
N SER A 65 -12.14 7.90 9.72
CA SER A 65 -11.27 6.76 10.01
C SER A 65 -9.92 6.89 9.32
N PHE A 66 -9.93 7.29 8.04
CA PHE A 66 -8.75 7.36 7.19
C PHE A 66 -8.55 8.76 6.63
N PHE A 67 -7.29 9.14 6.50
CA PHE A 67 -6.87 10.37 5.84
C PHE A 67 -5.77 10.04 4.84
N VAL A 68 -6.00 10.30 3.55
CA VAL A 68 -5.01 10.04 2.51
C VAL A 68 -4.07 11.23 2.40
N ASN A 69 -2.78 10.98 2.57
CA ASN A 69 -1.72 11.96 2.36
C ASN A 69 -0.77 11.42 1.28
N SER A 70 -1.09 11.73 0.03
CA SER A 70 -0.51 11.09 -1.13
C SER A 70 0.85 11.68 -1.51
N LEU A 71 1.79 10.83 -1.93
CA LEU A 71 3.05 11.24 -2.56
C LEU A 71 2.88 11.61 -4.05
N PHE A 72 1.71 11.33 -4.64
CA PHE A 72 1.40 11.71 -6.02
C PHE A 72 -0.08 12.03 -6.19
N ALA A 73 -0.40 13.17 -6.80
CA ALA A 73 -1.78 13.58 -7.05
C ALA A 73 -2.37 12.86 -8.28
N SER A 74 -2.77 11.60 -8.13
CA SER A 74 -3.40 10.81 -9.20
C SER A 74 -4.83 11.28 -9.50
N GLY A 75 -5.40 10.83 -10.63
CA GLY A 75 -6.81 11.08 -10.96
C GLY A 75 -7.80 10.63 -9.87
N PHE A 76 -7.45 9.61 -9.09
CA PHE A 76 -8.31 9.02 -8.06
C PHE A 76 -8.35 9.82 -6.75
N VAL A 77 -7.33 10.64 -6.48
CA VAL A 77 -7.23 11.41 -5.23
C VAL A 77 -7.28 12.93 -5.44
N ARG A 78 -7.03 13.43 -6.66
CA ARG A 78 -7.08 14.87 -6.98
C ARG A 78 -8.37 15.58 -6.54
N PRO A 79 -9.58 15.02 -6.77
CA PRO A 79 -10.82 15.65 -6.29
C PRO A 79 -10.83 15.82 -4.76
N CYS A 80 -10.44 14.79 -4.03
CA CYS A 80 -10.41 14.81 -2.57
C CYS A 80 -9.38 15.81 -2.01
N ILE A 81 -8.25 15.98 -2.70
CA ILE A 81 -7.26 17.01 -2.38
C ILE A 81 -7.87 18.40 -2.58
N ALA A 82 -8.56 18.64 -3.70
CA ALA A 82 -9.22 19.91 -3.97
C ALA A 82 -10.31 20.24 -2.93
N ASP A 83 -11.04 19.22 -2.48
CA ASP A 83 -12.11 19.34 -1.46
C ASP A 83 -11.57 19.39 -0.02
N GLY A 84 -10.25 19.30 0.18
CA GLY A 84 -9.62 19.32 1.52
C GLY A 84 -9.85 18.07 2.37
N THR A 85 -10.30 16.96 1.76
CA THR A 85 -10.54 15.67 2.43
C THR A 85 -9.36 14.70 2.28
N ALA A 86 -8.37 15.05 1.46
CA ALA A 86 -7.07 14.41 1.36
C ALA A 86 -5.96 15.48 1.25
N SER A 87 -4.71 15.07 1.37
CA SER A 87 -3.52 15.92 1.24
C SER A 87 -2.52 15.35 0.23
N TYR A 88 -1.58 16.18 -0.18
CA TYR A 88 -0.48 15.86 -1.06
C TYR A 88 0.85 16.31 -0.44
N ILE A 89 1.84 15.43 -0.46
CA ILE A 89 3.21 15.70 -0.03
C ILE A 89 4.07 16.00 -1.26
N PRO A 90 4.46 17.26 -1.50
CA PRO A 90 5.31 17.60 -2.63
C PRO A 90 6.73 17.10 -2.39
N ALA A 91 7.18 16.17 -3.22
CA ALA A 91 8.56 15.67 -3.22
C ALA A 91 8.94 15.21 -4.63
N PHE A 92 10.22 15.31 -4.97
CA PHE A 92 10.74 14.67 -6.18
C PHE A 92 10.79 13.15 -5.97
N LEU A 93 10.45 12.37 -7.00
CA LEU A 93 10.39 10.92 -6.91
C LEU A 93 11.71 10.29 -6.42
N ASN A 94 12.84 10.80 -6.88
CA ASN A 94 14.17 10.34 -6.45
C ASN A 94 14.53 10.73 -5.01
N GLU A 95 13.82 11.69 -4.41
CA GLU A 95 14.02 12.14 -3.03
C GLU A 95 13.03 11.50 -2.05
N MET A 96 11.90 10.97 -2.53
CA MET A 96 10.90 10.28 -1.70
C MET A 96 11.48 9.16 -0.81
N PRO A 97 12.49 8.37 -1.23
CA PRO A 97 13.15 7.41 -0.35
C PRO A 97 13.63 8.02 0.98
N ARG A 98 14.16 9.25 0.95
CA ARG A 98 14.66 9.95 2.14
C ARG A 98 13.57 10.22 3.17
N LEU A 99 12.32 10.39 2.73
CA LEU A 99 11.19 10.59 3.64
C LEU A 99 11.03 9.42 4.61
N PHE A 100 11.36 8.21 4.16
CA PHE A 100 11.30 7.00 4.97
C PHE A 100 12.64 6.68 5.64
N ASP A 101 13.75 6.72 4.89
CA ASP A 101 15.08 6.39 5.42
C ASP A 101 15.54 7.36 6.53
N GLU A 102 15.18 8.64 6.45
CA GLU A 102 15.49 9.65 7.49
C GLU A 102 14.38 9.75 8.54
N ASN A 103 13.38 8.86 8.50
CA ASN A 103 12.28 8.80 9.46
C ASN A 103 11.48 10.12 9.57
N ILE A 104 11.38 10.88 8.46
CA ILE A 104 10.55 12.09 8.34
C ILE A 104 9.06 11.69 8.31
N LEU A 105 8.74 10.59 7.62
CA LEU A 105 7.43 9.95 7.58
C LEU A 105 7.52 8.53 8.16
N PRO A 106 7.64 8.37 9.50
CA PRO A 106 7.73 7.05 10.13
C PRO A 106 6.51 6.19 9.78
N LEU A 107 6.76 4.97 9.30
CA LEU A 107 5.73 4.02 8.88
C LEU A 107 5.49 2.96 9.96
N ASP A 108 4.24 2.85 10.43
CA ASP A 108 3.86 1.77 11.36
C ASP A 108 3.62 0.46 10.62
N VAL A 109 2.98 0.53 9.44
CA VAL A 109 2.65 -0.64 8.63
C VAL A 109 2.85 -0.34 7.15
N ALA A 110 3.37 -1.30 6.39
CA ALA A 110 3.29 -1.34 4.93
C ALA A 110 2.33 -2.44 4.49
N LEU A 111 1.31 -2.08 3.71
CA LEU A 111 0.42 -3.00 3.00
C LEU A 111 0.95 -3.18 1.58
N ILE A 112 1.38 -4.39 1.26
CA ILE A 112 1.99 -4.72 -0.03
C ILE A 112 1.28 -5.86 -0.74
N GLN A 113 1.44 -5.91 -2.05
CA GLN A 113 1.07 -7.07 -2.84
C GLN A 113 2.33 -7.72 -3.41
N VAL A 114 2.38 -9.05 -3.35
CA VAL A 114 3.54 -9.81 -3.83
C VAL A 114 3.11 -11.08 -4.54
N SER A 115 4.00 -11.60 -5.38
CA SER A 115 3.89 -12.97 -5.91
C SER A 115 4.07 -14.03 -4.81
N PRO A 116 3.65 -15.29 -5.05
CA PRO A 116 3.95 -16.40 -4.15
C PRO A 116 5.46 -16.56 -3.90
N PRO A 117 5.87 -17.03 -2.71
CA PRO A 117 7.26 -17.30 -2.41
C PRO A 117 7.79 -18.41 -3.32
N ASP A 118 9.03 -18.26 -3.80
CA ASP A 118 9.74 -19.34 -4.47
C ASP A 118 10.26 -20.40 -3.48
N LYS A 119 10.99 -21.40 -4.00
CA LYS A 119 11.61 -22.48 -3.19
C LYS A 119 12.60 -21.99 -2.13
N HIS A 120 13.06 -20.74 -2.23
CA HIS A 120 13.97 -20.10 -1.30
C HIS A 120 13.24 -19.14 -0.34
N GLY A 121 11.91 -19.05 -0.42
CA GLY A 121 11.10 -18.20 0.44
C GLY A 121 11.01 -16.74 -0.02
N TYR A 122 11.43 -16.40 -1.24
CA TYR A 122 11.36 -15.04 -1.76
C TYR A 122 10.09 -14.81 -2.57
N CYS A 123 9.30 -13.84 -2.12
CA CYS A 123 8.23 -13.23 -2.89
C CYS A 123 8.81 -12.08 -3.74
N SER A 124 8.07 -11.59 -4.73
CA SER A 124 8.42 -10.39 -5.53
C SER A 124 7.31 -9.35 -5.49
N LEU A 125 7.67 -8.08 -5.31
CA LEU A 125 6.79 -6.89 -5.43
C LEU A 125 6.22 -6.71 -6.85
N GLY A 126 6.78 -7.43 -7.84
CA GLY A 126 6.27 -7.49 -9.20
C GLY A 126 6.34 -6.16 -9.94
N ILE A 127 5.19 -5.66 -10.39
CA ILE A 127 5.10 -4.58 -11.38
C ILE A 127 5.34 -3.16 -10.81
N ALA A 128 5.40 -3.01 -9.49
CA ALA A 128 5.57 -1.72 -8.84
C ALA A 128 6.58 -1.83 -7.69
N VAL A 129 7.68 -1.09 -7.77
CA VAL A 129 8.77 -1.16 -6.78
C VAL A 129 9.08 0.22 -6.23
N GLU A 130 9.22 1.22 -7.11
CA GLU A 130 9.38 2.65 -6.83
C GLU A 130 9.88 2.98 -5.39
N VAL A 131 9.12 3.73 -4.63
CA VAL A 131 9.29 4.00 -3.20
C VAL A 131 8.76 2.84 -2.33
N THR A 132 7.89 1.96 -2.84
CA THR A 132 7.40 0.75 -2.13
C THR A 132 8.56 -0.06 -1.55
N GLY A 133 9.64 -0.30 -2.30
CA GLY A 133 10.79 -1.06 -1.82
C GLY A 133 11.45 -0.41 -0.59
N VAL A 134 11.48 0.92 -0.53
CA VAL A 134 12.01 1.68 0.63
C VAL A 134 11.01 1.66 1.79
N ALA A 135 9.72 1.79 1.50
CA ALA A 135 8.66 1.72 2.50
C ALA A 135 8.64 0.36 3.22
N VAL A 136 8.81 -0.74 2.47
CA VAL A 136 8.92 -2.10 3.02
C VAL A 136 10.11 -2.22 3.98
N ARG A 137 11.27 -1.65 3.64
CA ARG A 137 12.46 -1.73 4.50
C ARG A 137 12.33 -0.94 5.80
N ASN A 138 11.55 0.14 5.81
CA ASN A 138 11.46 1.08 6.93
C ASN A 138 10.20 0.90 7.78
N ALA A 139 9.15 0.24 7.28
CA ALA A 139 7.94 0.00 8.05
C ALA A 139 8.19 -0.94 9.23
N LYS A 140 7.60 -0.62 10.40
CA LYS A 140 7.71 -1.48 11.59
C LYS A 140 7.07 -2.85 11.39
N LYS A 141 6.06 -2.93 10.52
CA LYS A 141 5.32 -4.14 10.16
C LYS A 141 5.04 -4.20 8.67
N ILE A 142 5.17 -5.39 8.09
CA ILE A 142 4.84 -5.64 6.68
C ILE A 142 3.68 -6.63 6.62
N PHE A 143 2.56 -6.20 6.04
CA PHE A 143 1.41 -7.05 5.76
C PHE A 143 1.26 -7.24 4.26
N ALA A 144 1.18 -8.49 3.81
CA ALA A 144 1.20 -8.81 2.39
C ALA A 144 -0.08 -9.52 1.92
N GLN A 145 -0.57 -9.12 0.76
CA GLN A 145 -1.43 -9.95 -0.07
C GLN A 145 -0.56 -10.74 -1.04
N ILE A 146 -0.60 -12.05 -0.95
CA ILE A 146 0.07 -12.96 -1.87
C ILE A 146 -0.91 -13.29 -3.00
N ASN A 147 -0.56 -12.90 -4.21
CA ASN A 147 -1.39 -13.04 -5.41
C ASN A 147 -0.60 -13.71 -6.54
N ARG A 148 -1.09 -14.84 -7.06
CA ARG A 148 -0.49 -15.58 -8.18
C ARG A 148 -0.47 -14.79 -9.49
N ASN A 149 -1.35 -13.81 -9.64
CA ASN A 149 -1.37 -12.92 -10.81
C ASN A 149 -0.28 -11.84 -10.75
N MET A 150 0.33 -11.60 -9.58
CA MET A 150 1.49 -10.72 -9.48
C MET A 150 2.71 -11.40 -10.13
N PRO A 151 3.29 -10.84 -11.21
CA PRO A 151 4.44 -11.45 -11.86
C PRO A 151 5.68 -11.39 -10.97
N ARG A 152 6.56 -12.38 -11.11
CA ARG A 152 7.86 -12.38 -10.44
C ARG A 152 8.88 -11.63 -11.30
N VAL A 153 9.06 -10.34 -11.00
CA VAL A 153 9.95 -9.44 -11.76
C VAL A 153 11.35 -9.43 -11.17
N HIS A 154 12.39 -9.37 -12.01
CA HIS A 154 13.79 -9.29 -11.56
C HIS A 154 14.18 -7.88 -11.08
N GLY A 155 15.31 -7.77 -10.37
CA GLY A 155 15.81 -6.52 -9.80
C GLY A 155 15.57 -6.46 -8.28
N ASP A 156 15.49 -5.24 -7.74
CA ASP A 156 15.31 -4.98 -6.30
C ASP A 156 13.84 -5.16 -5.87
N THR A 157 13.23 -6.27 -6.27
CA THR A 157 11.80 -6.55 -6.07
C THR A 157 11.55 -7.58 -4.99
N PHE A 158 12.59 -8.29 -4.53
CA PHE A 158 12.42 -9.46 -3.69
C PHE A 158 12.22 -9.10 -2.23
N VAL A 159 11.21 -9.72 -1.62
CA VAL A 159 10.93 -9.65 -0.18
C VAL A 159 10.89 -11.08 0.33
N HIS A 160 11.75 -11.40 1.28
CA HIS A 160 11.75 -12.73 1.88
C HIS A 160 10.53 -12.87 2.79
N ILE A 161 9.86 -14.02 2.75
CA ILE A 161 8.60 -14.22 3.48
C ILE A 161 8.75 -14.11 5.01
N ASN A 162 9.96 -14.24 5.54
CA ASN A 162 10.25 -14.02 6.97
C ASN A 162 10.27 -12.53 7.37
N GLN A 163 10.35 -11.61 6.41
CA GLN A 163 10.19 -10.18 6.64
C GLN A 163 8.71 -9.79 6.72
N ILE A 164 7.79 -10.64 6.24
CA ILE A 164 6.35 -10.39 6.24
C ILE A 164 5.76 -10.85 7.58
N ASP A 165 5.20 -9.92 8.35
CA ASP A 165 4.64 -10.17 9.69
C ASP A 165 3.27 -10.88 9.62
N ALA A 166 2.44 -10.49 8.65
CA ALA A 166 1.13 -11.11 8.41
C ALA A 166 0.83 -11.15 6.92
N TYR A 167 0.10 -12.16 6.47
CA TYR A 167 -0.27 -12.24 5.06
C TYR A 167 -1.63 -12.88 4.86
N VAL A 168 -2.17 -12.66 3.66
CA VAL A 168 -3.31 -13.38 3.11
C VAL A 168 -2.97 -13.87 1.72
N GLU A 169 -3.37 -15.09 1.39
CA GLU A 169 -3.34 -15.58 0.02
C GLU A 169 -4.68 -15.23 -0.62
N TYR A 170 -4.66 -14.36 -1.62
CA TYR A 170 -5.86 -13.95 -2.35
C TYR A 170 -5.50 -13.57 -3.77
N ASP A 171 -5.96 -14.39 -4.70
CA ASP A 171 -5.74 -14.20 -6.13
C ASP A 171 -6.84 -13.28 -6.70
N GLU A 172 -6.44 -12.16 -7.28
CA GLU A 172 -7.33 -11.25 -8.02
C GLU A 172 -6.58 -10.64 -9.21
N PRO A 173 -7.27 -10.21 -10.28
CA PRO A 173 -6.62 -9.49 -11.36
C PRO A 173 -5.90 -8.24 -10.85
N LEU A 174 -4.74 -7.94 -11.43
CA LEU A 174 -4.05 -6.67 -11.16
C LEU A 174 -4.87 -5.51 -11.73
N ILE A 175 -4.70 -4.32 -11.15
CA ILE A 175 -5.37 -3.12 -11.66
C ILE A 175 -4.81 -2.78 -13.05
N GLU A 176 -5.71 -2.57 -14.00
CA GLU A 176 -5.40 -2.14 -15.36
C GLU A 176 -5.92 -0.71 -15.60
N LEU A 177 -5.18 0.06 -16.39
CA LEU A 177 -5.63 1.35 -16.89
C LEU A 177 -5.97 1.22 -18.37
N ASP A 178 -7.24 1.44 -18.70
CA ASP A 178 -7.72 1.41 -20.09
C ASP A 178 -7.59 2.80 -20.72
N TYR A 179 -6.64 2.92 -21.65
CA TYR A 179 -6.41 4.14 -22.43
C TYR A 179 -7.15 4.16 -23.77
N SER A 180 -7.95 3.15 -24.10
CA SER A 180 -8.55 3.01 -25.44
C SER A 180 -9.46 4.18 -25.81
N LYS A 181 -10.00 4.89 -24.81
CA LYS A 181 -10.91 6.04 -24.98
C LYS A 181 -10.19 7.40 -25.04
N GLU A 182 -8.90 7.47 -24.71
CA GLU A 182 -8.14 8.73 -24.69
C GLU A 182 -7.22 8.90 -25.92
N ILE A 183 -7.00 7.83 -26.69
CA ILE A 183 -6.13 7.82 -27.88
C ILE A 183 -6.98 7.80 -29.19
N SER A 184 -8.31 7.92 -29.09
CA SER A 184 -9.24 7.93 -30.24
C SER A 184 -9.46 9.32 -30.83
#